data_AF-A0A945Z290-F1
#
_entry.id   AF-A0A945Z290-F1
#
_cell.length_a   1.000
_cell.length_b   1.000
_cell.length_c   1.000
_cell.angle_alpha   90.00
_cell.angle_beta   90.00
_cell.angle_gamma   90.00
#
_symmetry.space_group_name_H-M   'P 1'
#
loop_
_entity.id
_entity.type
_entity.pdbx_description
1 polymer ?
#
loop_
_entity_poly.entity_id
_entity_poly.type
_entity_poly.pdbx_seq_one_letter_code
_entity_poly.pdbx_strand_id
1 'polypeptide(L)'
;MSFAGGGSDLPSYYRQEEGAVLSTAIDKYMYVSVNKKFDGDIRLSYSITEDVDRINKLKHPIVRNVLDMLNIPGGIEIASMADIPSKGSGLGSSSSYTVALLHALYAYNNKHISKNELGRLASHVEIDLCGEPIGKQDQYAAAFGGLNLIRFHSDESVSVDPIICKPGTIKRMEKSILVF
;
A
#
# COMPACT_ATOMS: atom_id res chain seq x y z
N MET A 1 -5.89 -1.11 -10.06
CA MET A 1 -6.33 -0.44 -11.30
C MET A 1 -7.57 0.38 -11.00
N SER A 2 -7.53 1.68 -11.32
CA SER A 2 -8.67 2.59 -11.14
C SER A 2 -9.43 2.72 -12.45
N PHE A 3 -10.76 2.57 -12.43
CA PHE A 3 -11.62 2.72 -13.60
C PHE A 3 -12.16 4.15 -13.75
N ALA A 4 -12.48 4.79 -12.63
CA ALA A 4 -13.09 6.12 -12.60
C ALA A 4 -12.85 6.80 -11.25
N GLY A 5 -12.84 8.13 -11.27
CA GLY A 5 -12.81 8.97 -10.06
C GLY A 5 -11.43 9.29 -9.51
N GLY A 6 -10.35 8.78 -10.13
CA GLY A 6 -8.99 9.12 -9.73
C GLY A 6 -8.75 10.63 -9.71
N GLY A 7 -8.15 11.13 -8.62
CA GLY A 7 -7.96 12.56 -8.37
C GLY A 7 -8.99 13.13 -7.38
N SER A 8 -10.18 12.54 -7.25
CA SER A 8 -11.14 12.93 -6.21
C SER A 8 -10.73 12.46 -4.81
N ASP A 9 -9.76 11.55 -4.73
CA ASP A 9 -9.13 11.04 -3.52
C ASP A 9 -8.02 11.97 -2.96
N LEU A 10 -7.78 13.11 -3.61
CA LEU A 10 -6.85 14.13 -3.13
C LEU A 10 -7.50 15.00 -2.04
N PRO A 11 -6.77 15.38 -0.98
CA PRO A 11 -7.31 16.23 0.10
C PRO A 11 -7.86 17.57 -0.37
N SER A 12 -7.31 18.12 -1.47
CA SER A 12 -7.80 19.35 -2.09
C SER A 12 -9.22 19.23 -2.64
N TYR A 13 -9.66 18.02 -2.98
CA TYR A 13 -10.99 17.72 -3.47
C TYR A 13 -11.91 17.20 -2.36
N TYR A 14 -11.56 16.07 -1.72
CA TYR A 14 -12.51 15.39 -0.83
C TYR A 14 -12.90 16.16 0.42
N ARG A 15 -12.10 17.18 0.80
CA ARG A 15 -12.42 18.09 1.92
C ARG A 15 -13.52 19.10 1.58
N GLN A 16 -13.79 19.32 0.29
CA GLN A 16 -14.84 20.23 -0.17
C GLN A 16 -16.10 19.46 -0.55
N GLU A 17 -15.95 18.34 -1.26
CA GLU A 17 -17.04 17.49 -1.77
C GLU A 17 -16.66 16.01 -1.58
N GLU A 18 -17.61 15.10 -1.39
CA GLU A 18 -17.27 13.66 -1.26
C GLU A 18 -16.48 13.16 -2.49
N GLY A 19 -15.31 12.56 -2.26
CA GLY A 19 -14.51 11.91 -3.29
C GLY A 19 -14.92 10.45 -3.47
N ALA A 20 -14.80 9.90 -4.68
CA ALA A 20 -15.12 8.50 -4.93
C ALA A 20 -14.28 7.90 -6.06
N VAL A 21 -13.78 6.69 -5.86
CA VAL A 21 -12.98 5.94 -6.85
C VAL A 21 -13.55 4.53 -7.01
N LEU A 22 -13.81 4.12 -8.25
CA LEU A 22 -14.09 2.72 -8.58
C LEU A 22 -12.78 2.02 -8.95
N SER A 23 -12.35 1.07 -8.13
CA SER A 23 -11.03 0.43 -8.27
C SER A 23 -11.13 -1.09 -8.17
N THR A 24 -10.27 -1.78 -8.91
CA THR A 24 -10.08 -3.24 -8.83
C THR A 24 -8.62 -3.60 -8.60
N ALA A 25 -8.38 -4.59 -7.74
CA ALA A 25 -7.10 -5.30 -7.74
C ALA A 25 -6.99 -6.21 -8.97
N ILE A 26 -5.76 -6.54 -9.35
CA ILE A 26 -5.42 -7.38 -10.50
C ILE A 26 -4.51 -8.53 -10.06
N ASP A 27 -4.21 -9.45 -10.97
CA ASP A 27 -3.36 -10.63 -10.75
C ASP A 27 -1.85 -10.32 -10.74
N LYS A 28 -1.47 -9.20 -10.13
CA LYS A 28 -0.09 -8.69 -10.05
C LYS A 28 0.16 -8.22 -8.63
N TYR A 29 1.27 -8.67 -8.07
CA TYR A 29 1.49 -8.63 -6.63
C TYR A 29 2.82 -7.98 -6.26
N MET A 30 2.83 -7.46 -5.03
CA MET A 30 4.01 -7.07 -4.29
C MET A 30 4.18 -8.03 -3.12
N TYR A 31 5.34 -8.65 -3.04
CA TYR A 31 5.69 -9.62 -2.01
C TYR A 31 6.71 -9.00 -1.07
N VAL A 32 6.44 -9.06 0.22
CA VAL A 32 7.38 -8.64 1.26
C VAL A 32 7.58 -9.79 2.23
N SER A 33 8.83 -10.17 2.44
CA SER A 33 9.24 -11.15 3.45
C SER A 33 9.99 -10.41 4.55
N VAL A 34 9.71 -10.78 5.80
CA VAL A 34 10.33 -10.22 6.99
C VAL A 34 10.85 -11.37 7.83
N ASN A 35 12.11 -11.32 8.22
CA ASN A 35 12.73 -12.30 9.10
C ASN A 35 13.57 -11.64 10.19
N LYS A 36 13.78 -12.36 11.30
CA LYS A 36 14.76 -11.97 12.31
C LYS A 36 16.17 -12.19 11.75
N LYS A 37 17.00 -11.16 11.77
CA LYS A 37 18.42 -11.25 11.44
C LYS A 37 19.19 -11.81 12.65
N PHE A 38 20.30 -12.49 12.40
CA PHE A 38 21.10 -13.13 13.46
C PHE A 38 21.92 -12.13 14.28
N ASP A 39 22.19 -10.95 13.73
CA ASP A 39 22.86 -9.83 14.40
C ASP A 39 21.84 -8.71 14.72
N GLY A 40 22.34 -7.56 15.18
CA GLY A 40 21.51 -6.40 15.53
C GLY A 40 21.21 -5.45 14.36
N ASP A 41 21.76 -5.71 13.18
CA ASP A 41 21.71 -4.79 12.05
C ASP A 41 20.38 -4.93 11.28
N ILE A 42 20.17 -4.03 10.32
CA ILE A 42 19.00 -4.01 9.44
C ILE A 42 19.46 -4.28 8.02
N ARG A 43 18.90 -5.34 7.42
CA ARG A 43 19.11 -5.65 6.01
C ARG A 43 17.83 -5.44 5.23
N LEU A 44 17.89 -4.60 4.19
CA LEU A 44 16.77 -4.32 3.31
C LEU A 44 17.17 -4.66 1.87
N SER A 45 16.48 -5.62 1.26
CA SER A 45 16.72 -6.08 -0.11
C SER A 45 15.53 -5.76 -1.01
N TYR A 46 15.74 -4.84 -1.95
CA TYR A 46 14.81 -4.51 -3.02
C TYR A 46 15.61 -4.41 -4.35
N SER A 47 15.41 -3.38 -5.17
CA SER A 47 16.26 -3.14 -6.35
C SER A 47 17.73 -2.89 -5.99
N ILE A 48 18.00 -2.52 -4.73
CA ILE A 48 19.33 -2.48 -4.13
C ILE A 48 19.28 -3.16 -2.76
N THR A 49 20.45 -3.53 -2.25
CA THR A 49 20.58 -4.05 -0.88
C THR A 49 21.19 -2.97 0.00
N GLU A 50 20.51 -2.65 1.09
CA GLU A 50 21.02 -1.83 2.19
C GLU A 50 21.30 -2.75 3.39
N ASP A 51 22.46 -2.60 4.01
CA ASP A 51 22.84 -3.29 5.26
C ASP A 51 23.42 -2.24 6.20
N VAL A 52 22.68 -1.92 7.27
CA VAL A 52 22.96 -0.77 8.13
C VAL A 52 22.79 -1.10 9.61
N ASP A 53 23.61 -0.50 10.47
CA ASP A 53 23.61 -0.68 11.92
C ASP A 53 22.47 0.05 12.65
N ARG A 54 21.71 0.91 11.95
CA ARG A 54 20.68 1.77 12.55
C ARG A 54 19.66 2.26 11.53
N ILE A 55 18.41 2.43 11.98
CA ILE A 55 17.25 2.84 11.15
C ILE A 55 17.52 4.13 10.37
N ASN A 56 18.14 5.15 11.00
CA ASN A 56 18.34 6.45 10.36
C ASN A 56 19.33 6.46 9.19
N LYS A 57 20.08 5.36 8.98
CA LYS A 57 20.95 5.19 7.81
C LYS A 57 20.25 4.54 6.62
N LEU A 58 19.05 3.99 6.80
CA LEU A 58 18.24 3.49 5.69
C LEU A 58 17.88 4.63 4.74
N LYS A 59 18.16 4.43 3.46
CA LYS A 59 17.81 5.36 2.38
C LYS A 59 16.37 5.17 1.95
N HIS A 60 15.82 3.96 2.04
CA HIS A 60 14.42 3.70 1.70
C HIS A 60 13.48 4.40 2.70
N PRO A 61 12.73 5.45 2.30
CA PRO A 61 11.99 6.30 3.24
C PRO A 61 10.83 5.56 3.90
N ILE A 62 10.06 4.77 3.14
CA ILE A 62 8.93 3.98 3.66
C ILE A 62 9.40 3.03 4.76
N VAL A 63 10.41 2.20 4.49
CA VAL A 63 10.93 1.23 5.48
C VAL A 63 11.46 1.95 6.72
N ARG A 64 12.25 3.01 6.53
CA ARG A 64 12.77 3.82 7.64
C ARG A 64 11.65 4.33 8.54
N ASN A 65 10.64 4.99 7.97
CA ASN A 65 9.52 5.56 8.71
C ASN A 65 8.63 4.49 9.36
N VAL A 66 8.41 3.35 8.69
CA VAL A 66 7.60 2.25 9.26
C VAL A 66 8.30 1.56 10.43
N LEU A 67 9.60 1.29 10.31
CA LEU A 67 10.37 0.69 11.41
C LEU A 67 10.42 1.62 12.64
N ASP A 68 10.60 2.92 12.42
CA ASP A 68 10.58 3.92 13.49
C ASP A 68 9.18 4.01 14.14
N MET A 69 8.12 4.13 13.34
CA MET A 69 6.73 4.15 13.81
C MET A 69 6.34 2.92 14.64
N LEU A 70 6.85 1.74 14.25
CA LEU A 70 6.58 0.48 14.95
C LEU A 70 7.58 0.19 16.08
N ASN A 71 8.54 1.07 16.34
CA ASN A 71 9.61 0.93 17.33
C ASN A 71 10.40 -0.39 17.17
N ILE A 72 10.79 -0.72 15.93
CA ILE A 72 11.60 -1.91 15.61
C ILE A 72 13.07 -1.46 15.46
N PRO A 73 13.91 -1.62 16.49
CA PRO A 73 15.23 -0.97 16.55
C PRO A 73 16.28 -1.57 15.60
N GLY A 74 16.11 -2.82 15.18
CA GLY A 74 17.10 -3.56 14.39
C GLY A 74 16.90 -5.07 14.45
N GLY A 75 17.91 -5.82 14.01
CA GLY A 75 17.93 -7.28 14.01
C GLY A 75 16.90 -7.89 13.08
N ILE A 76 16.68 -7.24 11.93
CA ILE A 76 15.61 -7.57 10.99
C ILE A 76 16.14 -7.57 9.57
N GLU A 77 15.67 -8.53 8.78
CA GLU A 77 15.91 -8.59 7.34
C GLU A 77 14.57 -8.53 6.61
N ILE A 78 14.49 -7.62 5.64
CA ILE A 78 13.29 -7.36 4.85
C ILE A 78 13.68 -7.53 3.38
N ALA A 79 12.96 -8.40 2.67
CA ALA A 79 13.15 -8.62 1.24
C ALA A 79 11.85 -8.33 0.50
N SER A 80 11.95 -7.74 -0.69
CA SER A 80 10.78 -7.35 -1.47
C SER A 80 10.93 -7.71 -2.95
N MET A 81 9.84 -8.19 -3.53
CA MET A 81 9.76 -8.66 -4.91
C MET A 81 8.42 -8.21 -5.52
N ALA A 82 8.39 -7.88 -6.80
CA ALA A 82 7.18 -7.40 -7.47
C ALA A 82 7.05 -8.02 -8.85
N ASP A 83 5.81 -8.29 -9.28
CA ASP A 83 5.52 -8.78 -10.63
C ASP A 83 5.72 -7.69 -11.70
N ILE A 84 5.66 -6.42 -11.31
CA ILE A 84 5.76 -5.26 -12.21
C ILE A 84 6.80 -4.27 -11.66
N PRO A 85 7.60 -3.63 -12.54
CA PRO A 85 8.52 -2.57 -12.14
C PRO A 85 7.83 -1.45 -11.33
N SER A 86 8.52 -0.95 -10.32
CA SER A 86 8.00 0.05 -9.38
C SER A 86 7.89 1.47 -9.96
N LYS A 87 8.57 1.78 -11.07
CA LYS A 87 8.51 3.09 -11.71
C LYS A 87 7.57 3.09 -12.92
N GLY A 88 6.61 4.02 -12.90
CA GLY A 88 5.83 4.39 -14.09
C GLY A 88 4.72 3.43 -14.49
N SER A 89 4.36 2.45 -13.66
CA SER A 89 3.29 1.49 -13.98
C SER A 89 1.89 2.10 -13.88
N GLY A 90 1.69 3.13 -13.07
CA GLY A 90 0.35 3.67 -12.76
C GLY A 90 -0.57 2.68 -12.02
N LEU A 91 0.00 1.61 -11.45
CA LEU A 91 -0.74 0.52 -10.82
C LEU A 91 -0.63 0.50 -9.28
N GLY A 92 -0.17 1.59 -8.66
CA GLY A 92 -0.07 1.69 -7.21
C GLY A 92 1.03 0.81 -6.58
N SER A 93 2.15 0.59 -7.28
CA SER A 93 3.24 -0.29 -6.80
C SER A 93 3.84 0.16 -5.46
N SER A 94 4.03 1.47 -5.24
CA SER A 94 4.55 2.00 -3.97
C SER A 94 3.58 1.75 -2.82
N SER A 95 2.32 2.11 -2.99
CA SER A 95 1.30 1.92 -1.96
C SER A 95 1.05 0.44 -1.65
N SER A 96 1.14 -0.42 -2.67
CA SER A 96 1.10 -1.88 -2.48
C SER A 96 2.30 -2.39 -1.66
N TYR A 97 3.50 -1.83 -1.88
CA TYR A 97 4.68 -2.10 -1.04
C TYR A 97 4.45 -1.69 0.41
N THR A 98 3.96 -0.46 0.64
CA THR A 98 3.70 0.04 1.99
C THR A 98 2.69 -0.82 2.73
N VAL A 99 1.59 -1.21 2.07
CA VAL A 99 0.57 -2.11 2.65
C VAL A 99 1.16 -3.49 2.95
N ALA A 100 1.90 -4.09 2.02
CA ALA A 100 2.53 -5.40 2.22
C ALA A 100 3.56 -5.39 3.35
N LEU A 101 4.37 -4.33 3.43
CA LEU A 101 5.35 -4.14 4.50
C LEU A 101 4.69 -4.02 5.87
N LEU A 102 3.67 -3.15 6.00
CA LEU A 102 2.93 -3.00 7.25
C LEU A 102 2.30 -4.33 7.66
N HIS A 103 1.63 -5.02 6.73
CA HIS A 103 1.01 -6.30 7.03
C HIS A 103 2.03 -7.33 7.52
N ALA A 104 3.19 -7.43 6.86
CA ALA A 104 4.26 -8.35 7.25
C ALA A 104 4.88 -7.99 8.61
N LEU A 105 5.10 -6.71 8.92
CA LEU A 105 5.67 -6.28 10.21
C LEU A 105 4.68 -6.41 11.37
N TYR A 106 3.38 -6.23 11.13
CA TYR A 106 2.36 -6.55 12.12
C TYR A 106 2.34 -8.04 12.42
N ALA A 107 2.37 -8.89 11.38
CA ALA A 107 2.46 -10.33 11.55
C ALA A 107 3.75 -10.75 12.28
N TYR A 108 4.90 -10.16 11.92
CA TYR A 108 6.18 -10.37 12.60
C TYR A 108 6.11 -10.05 14.11
N ASN A 109 5.36 -9.01 14.47
CA ASN A 109 5.12 -8.61 15.86
C ASN A 109 3.95 -9.37 16.53
N ASN A 110 3.43 -10.44 15.92
CA ASN A 110 2.27 -11.21 16.38
C ASN A 110 1.02 -10.35 16.61
N LYS A 111 0.83 -9.30 15.81
CA LYS A 111 -0.34 -8.41 15.85
C LYS A 111 -1.19 -8.61 14.61
N HIS A 112 -2.50 -8.66 14.81
CA HIS A 112 -3.47 -8.59 13.72
C HIS A 112 -3.74 -7.12 13.36
N ILE A 113 -3.98 -6.86 12.08
CA ILE A 113 -4.37 -5.53 11.58
C ILE A 113 -5.53 -5.68 10.60
N SER A 114 -6.52 -4.79 10.69
CA SER A 114 -7.66 -4.80 9.78
C SER A 114 -7.29 -4.18 8.43
N LYS A 115 -8.04 -4.51 7.37
CA LYS A 115 -7.85 -3.91 6.04
C LYS A 115 -8.00 -2.38 6.06
N ASN A 116 -8.94 -1.86 6.85
CA ASN A 116 -9.14 -0.42 6.99
C ASN A 116 -7.93 0.24 7.68
N GLU A 117 -7.44 -0.35 8.77
CA GLU A 117 -6.24 0.16 9.44
C GLU A 117 -4.99 0.05 8.56
N LEU A 118 -4.84 -0.99 7.75
CA LEU A 118 -3.77 -1.09 6.75
C LEU A 118 -3.81 0.07 5.75
N GLY A 119 -4.98 0.33 5.15
CA GLY A 119 -5.15 1.44 4.21
C GLY A 119 -4.85 2.80 4.86
N ARG A 120 -5.35 3.01 6.08
CA ARG A 120 -5.13 4.24 6.85
C ARG A 120 -3.66 4.45 7.21
N LEU A 121 -3.00 3.44 7.77
CA LEU A 121 -1.58 3.52 8.16
C LEU A 121 -0.67 3.65 6.95
N ALA A 122 -0.94 2.93 5.85
CA ALA A 122 -0.17 3.09 4.63
C ALA A 122 -0.30 4.51 4.06
N SER A 123 -1.51 5.10 4.10
CA SER A 123 -1.73 6.48 3.69
C SER A 123 -0.96 7.45 4.58
N HIS A 124 -1.00 7.26 5.90
CA HIS A 124 -0.24 8.08 6.86
C HIS A 124 1.27 8.01 6.61
N VAL A 125 1.81 6.80 6.37
CA VAL A 125 3.23 6.60 6.09
C VAL A 125 3.66 7.35 4.82
N GLU A 126 2.92 7.21 3.72
CA GLU A 126 3.31 7.83 2.46
C GLU A 126 3.07 9.35 2.45
N ILE A 127 1.91 9.81 2.93
CA ILE A 127 1.52 11.22 2.85
C ILE A 127 2.18 12.03 3.96
N ASP A 128 2.09 11.59 5.22
CA ASP A 128 2.50 12.41 6.36
C ASP A 128 3.96 12.19 6.75
N LEU A 129 4.44 10.93 6.73
CA LEU A 129 5.81 10.62 7.16
C LEU A 129 6.83 10.72 6.02
N CYS A 130 6.47 10.32 4.80
CA CYS A 130 7.32 10.46 3.62
C CYS A 130 7.11 11.80 2.89
N GLY A 131 5.97 12.47 3.10
CA GLY A 131 5.68 13.76 2.48
C GLY A 131 5.26 13.67 1.01
N GLU A 132 4.77 12.52 0.56
CA GLU A 132 4.39 12.31 -0.84
C GLU A 132 3.07 13.04 -1.17
N PRO A 133 3.01 13.85 -2.24
CA PRO A 133 1.83 14.63 -2.60
C PRO A 133 0.81 13.77 -3.37
N ILE A 134 0.32 12.71 -2.74
CA ILE A 134 -0.58 11.71 -3.34
C ILE A 134 -1.94 11.64 -2.64
N GLY A 135 -2.90 10.96 -3.27
CA GLY A 135 -4.20 10.64 -2.68
C GLY A 135 -4.18 9.33 -1.89
N LYS A 136 -5.36 8.87 -1.48
CA LYS A 136 -5.55 7.67 -0.63
C LYS A 136 -6.01 6.43 -1.41
N GLN A 137 -6.25 6.51 -2.73
CA GLN A 137 -6.92 5.41 -3.44
C GLN A 137 -6.09 4.11 -3.51
N ASP A 138 -4.78 4.22 -3.72
CA ASP A 138 -3.92 3.06 -4.00
C ASP A 138 -3.70 2.20 -2.75
N GLN A 139 -3.54 2.84 -1.59
CA GLN A 139 -3.35 2.17 -0.30
C GLN A 139 -4.60 1.36 0.08
N TYR A 140 -5.78 1.96 -0.09
CA TYR A 140 -7.05 1.28 0.18
C TYR A 140 -7.33 0.18 -0.85
N ALA A 141 -7.04 0.40 -2.14
CA ALA A 141 -7.17 -0.62 -3.16
C ALA A 141 -6.29 -1.85 -2.86
N ALA A 142 -5.04 -1.63 -2.46
CA ALA A 142 -4.09 -2.69 -2.10
C ALA A 142 -4.50 -3.43 -0.80
N ALA A 143 -4.98 -2.72 0.21
CA ALA A 143 -5.38 -3.33 1.48
C ALA A 143 -6.66 -4.17 1.37
N PHE A 144 -7.62 -3.74 0.56
CA PHE A 144 -8.91 -4.42 0.47
C PHE A 144 -8.92 -5.54 -0.57
N GLY A 145 -8.31 -5.31 -1.74
CA GLY A 145 -8.40 -6.21 -2.89
C GLY A 145 -9.81 -6.28 -3.50
N GLY A 146 -9.95 -6.96 -4.63
CA GLY A 146 -11.23 -7.08 -5.34
C GLY A 146 -11.72 -5.78 -5.98
N LEU A 147 -12.98 -5.77 -6.46
CA LEU A 147 -13.65 -4.62 -7.07
C LEU A 147 -14.46 -3.84 -6.02
N ASN A 148 -14.08 -2.59 -5.78
CA ASN A 148 -14.69 -1.76 -4.74
C ASN A 148 -14.99 -0.35 -5.24
N LEU A 149 -16.05 0.25 -4.67
CA LEU A 149 -16.21 1.70 -4.62
C LEU A 149 -15.57 2.19 -3.32
N ILE A 150 -14.59 3.07 -3.44
CA ILE A 150 -13.89 3.69 -2.31
C ILE A 150 -14.35 5.13 -2.22
N ARG A 151 -14.85 5.56 -1.06
CA ARG A 151 -15.35 6.92 -0.81
C ARG A 151 -14.50 7.63 0.21
N PHE A 152 -14.14 8.88 -0.08
CA PHE A 152 -13.28 9.73 0.73
C PHE A 152 -14.10 10.90 1.27
N HIS A 153 -14.15 11.01 2.58
CA HIS A 153 -15.02 11.96 3.28
C HIS A 153 -14.24 13.18 3.75
N SER A 154 -14.94 14.30 3.93
CA SER A 154 -14.34 15.57 4.35
C SER A 154 -13.77 15.55 5.76
N ASP A 155 -14.18 14.59 6.59
CA ASP A 155 -13.66 14.32 7.93
C ASP A 155 -12.43 13.39 7.94
N GLU A 156 -11.79 13.19 6.78
CA GLU A 156 -10.63 12.31 6.54
C GLU A 156 -10.94 10.81 6.56
N SER A 157 -12.17 10.41 6.90
CA SER A 157 -12.56 9.00 6.90
C SER A 157 -12.70 8.43 5.49
N VAL A 158 -12.53 7.11 5.37
CA VAL A 158 -12.63 6.39 4.10
C VAL A 158 -13.56 5.21 4.27
N SER A 159 -14.53 5.09 3.36
CA SER A 159 -15.45 3.95 3.28
C SER A 159 -15.10 3.09 2.07
N VAL A 160 -15.14 1.77 2.23
CA VAL A 160 -14.89 0.83 1.13
C VAL A 160 -16.09 -0.10 1.00
N ASP A 161 -16.77 0.01 -0.13
CA ASP A 161 -17.97 -0.76 -0.46
C ASP A 161 -17.64 -1.77 -1.57
N PRO A 162 -17.62 -3.07 -1.26
CA PRO A 162 -17.42 -4.10 -2.27
C PRO A 162 -18.55 -4.09 -3.31
N ILE A 163 -18.20 -4.13 -4.60
CA ILE A 163 -19.19 -4.20 -5.67
C ILE A 163 -19.65 -5.66 -5.83
N ILE A 164 -20.81 -5.96 -5.27
CA ILE A 164 -21.43 -7.28 -5.38
C ILE A 164 -22.10 -7.42 -6.75
N CYS A 165 -21.56 -8.31 -7.58
CA CYS A 165 -22.14 -8.61 -8.88
C CYS A 165 -22.05 -10.11 -9.23
N LYS A 166 -22.79 -10.53 -10.26
CA LYS A 166 -22.75 -11.92 -10.72
C LYS A 166 -21.34 -12.27 -11.22
N PRO A 167 -20.80 -13.48 -10.96
CA PRO A 167 -19.47 -13.87 -11.46
C PRO A 167 -19.30 -13.73 -12.97
N GLY A 168 -20.38 -13.92 -13.74
CA GLY A 168 -20.38 -13.71 -15.19
C GLY A 168 -20.18 -12.25 -15.62
N THR A 169 -20.48 -11.27 -14.76
CA THR A 169 -20.22 -9.85 -15.02
C THR A 169 -18.73 -9.56 -14.94
N ILE A 170 -18.04 -10.02 -13.87
CA ILE A 170 -16.59 -9.88 -13.73
C ILE A 170 -15.86 -10.53 -14.91
N LYS A 171 -16.22 -11.78 -15.26
CA LYS A 171 -15.62 -12.48 -16.42
C LYS A 171 -15.80 -11.74 -17.74
N ARG A 172 -16.92 -11.04 -17.93
CA ARG A 172 -17.13 -10.22 -19.13
C ARG A 172 -16.23 -8.98 -19.10
N MET A 173 -16.13 -8.30 -17.95
CA MET A 173 -15.21 -7.15 -17.82
C MET A 173 -13.78 -7.56 -18.13
N GLU A 174 -13.27 -8.64 -17.52
CA GLU A 174 -11.92 -9.16 -17.76
C GLU A 174 -11.66 -9.47 -19.24
N LYS A 175 -12.63 -10.05 -19.95
CA LYS A 175 -12.51 -10.34 -21.40
C LYS A 175 -12.58 -9.11 -22.30
N SER A 176 -13.08 -8.00 -21.78
CA SER A 176 -13.30 -6.76 -22.53
C SER A 176 -12.28 -5.66 -22.20
N ILE A 177 -11.31 -5.94 -21.33
CA ILE A 177 -10.27 -4.99 -20.92
C ILE A 177 -8.92 -5.51 -21.41
N LEU A 178 -8.14 -4.62 -22.03
CA LEU A 178 -6.75 -4.86 -22.40
C LEU A 178 -5.88 -3.87 -21.63
N VAL A 179 -4.79 -4.37 -21.03
CA VAL A 179 -3.83 -3.60 -20.24
C VAL A 179 -2.46 -3.72 -20.94
N PHE A 180 -1.72 -2.61 -20.98
CA PHE A 180 -0.42 -2.50 -21.64
C PHE A 180 0.69 -2.21 -20.64
#